data_AF-A0A7I7PAP6-F1
#
_entry.id   AF-A0A7I7PAP6-F1
#
_cell.length_a   1.000
_cell.length_b   1.000
_cell.length_c   1.000
_cell.angle_alpha   90.00
_cell.angle_beta   90.00
_cell.angle_gamma   90.00
#
_symmetry.space_group_name_H-M   'P 1'
#
loop_
_entity.id
_entity.type
_entity.pdbx_description
1 polymer ?
#
loop_
_entity_poly.entity_id
_entity_poly.type
_entity_poly.pdbx_seq_one_letter_code
_entity_poly.pdbx_strand_id
1 'polypeptide(L)'
;MLKAATREHRPAGLRELLWHPTRLYPPDLLTGITNSSTAPAYEETVVTSWARQDFPALAARVRVPVQLSVAEHERVWQSDPAALAEIAAMFSAAPRFTINEQVAAGHNLSLGHTAAAYHLKAFSFVEECIVARENPAVANATTDADLEAG
;
A
#
# COMPACT_ATOMS: atom_id res chain seq x y z
N MET A 1 -5.66 -11.77 13.52
CA MET A 1 -5.33 -12.91 12.64
C MET A 1 -3.84 -12.99 12.30
N LEU A 2 -3.14 -11.90 11.96
CA LEU A 2 -1.68 -11.95 11.69
C LEU A 2 -0.74 -12.00 12.91
N LYS A 3 -1.23 -11.70 14.13
CA LYS A 3 -0.41 -11.73 15.36
C LYS A 3 0.20 -13.11 15.70
N ALA A 4 -0.22 -14.19 15.03
CA ALA A 4 0.21 -15.57 15.31
C ALA A 4 0.95 -16.24 14.14
N ALA A 5 1.26 -15.49 13.06
CA ALA A 5 2.03 -16.04 11.96
C ALA A 5 3.50 -16.16 12.38
N THR A 6 4.02 -17.39 12.47
CA THR A 6 5.43 -17.67 12.70
C THR A 6 6.02 -18.39 11.49
N ARG A 7 7.36 -18.43 11.42
CA ARG A 7 8.10 -19.10 10.32
C ARG A 7 7.70 -20.57 10.13
N GLU A 8 7.32 -21.25 11.20
CA GLU A 8 6.95 -22.67 11.21
C GLU A 8 5.43 -22.90 11.23
N HIS A 9 4.65 -21.85 11.46
CA HIS A 9 3.19 -21.93 11.57
C HIS A 9 2.54 -20.89 10.66
N ARG A 10 2.23 -21.30 9.42
CA ARG A 10 1.31 -20.56 8.57
C ARG A 10 -0.11 -20.78 9.12
N PRO A 11 -0.78 -19.74 9.64
CA PRO A 11 -2.14 -19.91 10.10
C PRO A 11 -3.00 -20.40 8.94
N ALA A 12 -3.82 -21.43 9.19
CA ALA A 12 -4.86 -21.83 8.26
C ALA A 12 -5.66 -20.58 7.87
N GLY A 13 -5.85 -20.35 6.57
CA GLY A 13 -6.56 -19.18 6.06
C GLY A 13 -5.69 -17.97 5.65
N LEU A 14 -4.37 -17.96 5.84
CA LEU A 14 -3.52 -16.85 5.33
C LEU A 14 -3.64 -16.71 3.81
N ARG A 15 -3.62 -17.84 3.09
CA ARG A 15 -3.84 -17.83 1.64
C ARG A 15 -5.23 -17.32 1.29
N GLU A 16 -6.25 -17.75 2.03
CA GLU A 16 -7.61 -17.24 1.81
C GLU A 16 -7.67 -15.72 2.00
N LEU A 17 -6.99 -15.19 3.01
CA LEU A 17 -6.91 -13.76 3.29
C LEU A 17 -6.21 -12.98 2.16
N LEU A 18 -5.05 -13.47 1.69
CA LEU A 18 -4.25 -12.84 0.63
C LEU A 18 -4.97 -12.82 -0.73
N TRP A 19 -5.84 -13.79 -0.98
CA TRP A 19 -6.52 -13.95 -2.28
C TRP A 19 -8.02 -13.66 -2.21
N HIS A 20 -8.50 -13.07 -1.12
CA HIS A 20 -9.91 -12.72 -1.00
C HIS A 20 -10.24 -11.40 -1.71
N PRO A 21 -11.43 -11.28 -2.33
CA PRO A 21 -12.26 -12.38 -2.81
C PRO A 21 -11.66 -13.00 -4.08
N THR A 22 -11.69 -14.32 -4.18
CA THR A 22 -10.99 -15.07 -5.24
C THR A 22 -11.43 -14.70 -6.65
N ARG A 23 -12.69 -14.26 -6.83
CA ARG A 23 -13.26 -13.81 -8.11
C ARG A 23 -12.53 -12.61 -8.74
N LEU A 24 -11.68 -11.90 -7.99
CA LEU A 24 -10.92 -10.76 -8.50
C LEU A 24 -9.64 -11.17 -9.22
N TYR A 25 -9.30 -12.45 -9.18
CA TYR A 25 -8.06 -12.97 -9.71
C TYR A 25 -8.32 -13.99 -10.83
N PRO A 26 -7.51 -13.99 -11.90
CA PRO A 26 -7.48 -15.07 -12.87
C PRO A 26 -7.33 -16.45 -12.19
N PRO A 27 -8.13 -17.47 -12.56
CA PRO A 27 -8.07 -18.79 -11.94
C PRO A 27 -6.68 -19.42 -11.95
N ASP A 28 -5.93 -19.23 -13.05
CA ASP A 28 -4.58 -19.79 -13.24
C ASP A 28 -3.55 -19.20 -12.27
N LEU A 29 -3.74 -17.96 -11.79
CA LEU A 29 -2.85 -17.36 -10.79
C LEU A 29 -3.09 -17.96 -9.40
N LEU A 30 -4.34 -18.30 -9.09
CA LEU A 30 -4.65 -18.95 -7.83
C LEU A 30 -4.02 -20.35 -7.76
N THR A 31 -3.97 -21.08 -8.86
CA THR A 31 -3.39 -22.44 -8.92
C THR A 31 -1.88 -22.44 -9.16
N GLY A 32 -1.34 -21.43 -9.86
CA GLY A 32 0.07 -21.36 -10.27
C GLY A 32 1.03 -20.76 -9.25
N ILE A 33 0.60 -19.80 -8.42
CA ILE A 33 1.46 -19.18 -7.40
C ILE A 33 1.48 -20.05 -6.14
N THR A 34 2.28 -21.12 -6.21
CA THR A 34 2.49 -22.08 -5.10
C THR A 34 3.78 -21.85 -4.34
N ASN A 35 4.69 -21.03 -4.86
CA ASN A 35 6.00 -20.78 -4.26
C ASN A 35 6.04 -19.45 -3.51
N SER A 36 5.35 -19.40 -2.37
CA SER A 36 5.70 -18.43 -1.33
C SER A 36 6.98 -18.92 -0.66
N SER A 37 8.10 -18.25 -0.95
CA SER A 37 9.36 -18.43 -0.23
C SER A 37 9.14 -18.30 1.27
N THR A 38 9.83 -19.14 2.05
CA THR A 38 9.81 -19.00 3.51
C THR A 38 10.33 -17.62 3.91
N ALA A 39 9.57 -16.95 4.77
CA ALA A 39 9.98 -15.74 5.46
C ALA A 39 11.44 -15.85 5.96
N PRO A 40 12.33 -14.88 5.64
CA PRO A 40 13.67 -14.84 6.22
C PRO A 40 13.62 -14.85 7.75
N ALA A 41 14.61 -15.47 8.40
CA ALA A 41 14.60 -15.64 9.86
C ALA A 41 14.52 -14.32 10.65
N TYR A 42 14.95 -13.20 10.06
CA TYR A 42 14.88 -11.88 10.69
C TYR A 42 13.48 -11.25 10.66
N GLU A 43 12.56 -11.77 9.84
CA GLU A 43 11.22 -11.19 9.64
C GLU A 43 10.42 -11.13 10.95
N GLU A 44 10.54 -12.15 11.81
CA GLU A 44 9.86 -12.20 13.11
C GLU A 44 10.31 -11.07 14.05
N THR A 45 11.61 -10.76 14.06
CA THR A 45 12.16 -9.65 14.87
C THR A 45 11.70 -8.30 14.32
N VAL A 46 11.71 -8.12 13.00
CA VAL A 46 11.30 -6.87 12.35
C VAL A 46 9.81 -6.61 12.56
N VAL A 47 8.95 -7.61 12.35
CA VAL A 47 7.48 -7.44 12.44
C VAL A 47 7.03 -6.99 13.84
N THR A 48 7.77 -7.37 14.90
CA THR A 48 7.41 -7.05 16.29
C THR A 48 7.49 -5.55 16.60
N SER A 49 8.50 -4.85 16.06
CA SER A 49 8.69 -3.41 16.23
C SER A 49 8.15 -2.58 15.06
N TRP A 50 7.95 -3.19 13.89
CA TRP A 50 7.69 -2.51 12.63
C TRP A 50 6.64 -1.40 12.73
N ALA A 51 5.40 -1.77 13.07
CA ALA A 51 4.27 -0.83 13.06
C ALA A 51 4.40 0.29 14.11
N ARG A 52 5.10 0.05 15.22
CA ARG A 52 5.15 1.00 16.35
C ARG A 52 6.40 1.86 16.38
N GLN A 53 7.49 1.43 15.73
CA GLN A 53 8.80 2.06 15.85
C GLN A 53 9.45 2.29 14.49
N ASP A 54 9.73 1.22 13.74
CA ASP A 54 10.60 1.32 12.56
C ASP A 54 9.89 2.00 11.40
N PHE A 55 8.62 1.66 11.16
CA PHE A 55 7.84 2.25 10.07
C PHE A 55 7.63 3.76 10.26
N PRO A 56 7.13 4.27 11.41
CA PRO A 56 7.02 5.72 11.62
C PRO A 56 8.37 6.45 11.49
N ALA A 57 9.45 5.88 12.04
CA ALA A 57 10.78 6.49 11.99
C ALA A 57 11.35 6.56 10.56
N LEU A 58 11.07 5.55 9.73
CA LEU A 58 11.49 5.53 8.32
C LEU A 58 10.60 6.43 7.45
N ALA A 59 9.28 6.40 7.65
CA ALA A 59 8.32 7.23 6.91
C ALA A 59 8.65 8.73 7.06
N ALA A 60 8.99 9.18 8.27
CA ALA A 60 9.36 10.56 8.55
C ALA A 60 10.64 11.03 7.82
N ARG A 61 11.43 10.11 7.24
CA ARG A 61 12.67 10.43 6.49
C ARG A 61 12.45 10.49 4.99
N VAL A 62 11.27 10.14 4.48
CA VAL A 62 10.96 10.16 3.06
C VAL A 62 10.74 11.61 2.61
N ARG A 63 11.57 12.07 1.66
CA ARG A 63 11.57 13.47 1.13
C ARG A 63 11.12 13.58 -0.32
N VAL A 64 10.41 12.58 -0.81
CA VAL A 64 9.86 12.53 -2.18
C VAL A 64 8.35 12.34 -2.11
N PRO A 65 7.58 12.69 -3.16
CA PRO A 65 6.14 12.42 -3.19
C PRO A 65 5.84 10.94 -2.96
N VAL A 66 4.76 10.65 -2.24
CA VAL A 66 4.33 9.29 -1.88
C VAL A 66 2.89 9.06 -2.33
N GLN A 67 2.66 7.93 -2.99
CA GLN A 67 1.31 7.39 -3.20
C GLN A 67 1.20 6.06 -2.47
N LEU A 68 0.23 5.94 -1.56
CA LEU A 68 -0.15 4.68 -0.92
C LEU A 68 -1.39 4.13 -1.63
N SER A 69 -1.28 2.94 -2.22
CA SER A 69 -2.43 2.29 -2.87
C SER A 69 -3.11 1.30 -1.93
N VAL A 70 -4.45 1.34 -1.87
CA VAL A 70 -5.27 0.52 -0.98
C VAL A 70 -6.35 -0.18 -1.79
N ALA A 71 -6.55 -1.47 -1.56
CA ALA A 71 -7.58 -2.24 -2.24
C ALA A 71 -8.94 -2.13 -1.53
N GLU A 72 -10.05 -2.06 -2.28
CA GLU A 72 -11.41 -2.09 -1.71
C GLU A 72 -11.66 -3.29 -0.78
N HIS A 73 -11.11 -4.45 -1.14
CA HIS A 73 -11.26 -5.68 -0.36
C HIS A 73 -9.99 -6.08 0.40
N GLU A 74 -9.19 -5.11 0.83
CA GLU A 74 -8.04 -5.35 1.72
C GLU A 74 -8.49 -6.02 3.04
N ARG A 75 -7.75 -7.04 3.48
CA ARG A 75 -8.07 -7.84 4.69
C ARG A 75 -6.85 -8.23 5.53
N VAL A 76 -5.66 -8.02 5.01
CA VAL A 76 -4.37 -8.26 5.67
C VAL A 76 -3.97 -7.03 6.46
N TRP A 77 -4.05 -5.85 5.82
CA TRP A 77 -3.69 -4.58 6.44
C TRP A 77 -4.92 -3.80 6.89
N GLN A 78 -4.77 -3.06 7.98
CA GLN A 78 -5.80 -2.11 8.40
C GLN A 78 -5.76 -0.90 7.46
N SER A 79 -6.89 -0.60 6.84
CA SER A 79 -7.00 0.44 5.81
C SER A 79 -8.29 1.25 5.92
N ASP A 80 -8.86 1.32 7.13
CA ASP A 80 -9.96 2.25 7.39
C ASP A 80 -9.46 3.71 7.37
N PRO A 81 -10.36 4.70 7.21
CA PRO A 81 -9.96 6.09 7.06
C PRO A 81 -9.07 6.63 8.19
N ALA A 82 -9.27 6.18 9.44
CA ALA A 82 -8.45 6.63 10.56
C ALA A 82 -7.03 6.07 10.46
N ALA A 83 -6.88 4.77 10.15
CA ALA A 83 -5.59 4.15 9.92
C ALA A 83 -4.83 4.79 8.75
N LEU A 84 -5.53 5.12 7.65
CA LEU A 84 -4.91 5.78 6.50
C LEU A 84 -4.45 7.21 6.81
N ALA A 85 -5.22 7.95 7.60
CA ALA A 85 -4.82 9.28 8.09
C ALA A 85 -3.59 9.20 9.01
N GLU A 86 -3.53 8.21 9.91
CA GLU A 86 -2.35 7.97 10.76
C GLU A 86 -1.12 7.65 9.91
N ILE A 87 -1.24 6.77 8.92
CA ILE A 87 -0.13 6.45 8.00
C ILE A 87 0.31 7.70 7.25
N ALA A 88 -0.62 8.49 6.68
CA ALA A 88 -0.30 9.71 5.97
C ALA A 88 0.49 10.70 6.84
N ALA A 89 0.08 10.87 8.10
CA ALA A 89 0.76 11.76 9.05
C ALA A 89 2.20 11.34 9.38
N MET A 90 2.53 10.03 9.26
CA MET A 90 3.90 9.55 9.48
C MET A 90 4.88 10.01 8.38
N PHE A 91 4.39 10.33 7.17
CA PHE A 91 5.20 10.84 6.05
C PHE A 91 5.40 12.37 6.13
N SER A 92 5.74 12.87 7.31
CA SER A 92 5.79 14.30 7.63
C SER A 92 6.82 15.12 6.84
N ALA A 93 7.83 14.48 6.24
CA ALA A 93 8.82 15.12 5.39
C ALA A 93 8.53 14.99 3.88
N ALA A 94 7.47 14.27 3.50
CA ALA A 94 7.10 14.11 2.10
C ALA A 94 6.40 15.39 1.62
N PRO A 95 6.78 15.95 0.46
CA PRO A 95 6.16 17.17 -0.08
C PRO A 95 4.71 16.96 -0.54
N ARG A 96 4.31 15.69 -0.75
CA ARG A 96 2.96 15.28 -1.14
C ARG A 96 2.73 13.83 -0.71
N PHE A 97 1.58 13.57 -0.12
CA PHE A 97 1.10 12.21 0.17
C PHE A 97 -0.29 12.05 -0.45
N THR A 98 -0.51 10.95 -1.17
CA THR A 98 -1.80 10.67 -1.80
C THR A 98 -2.22 9.23 -1.54
N ILE A 99 -3.49 9.04 -1.20
CA ILE A 99 -4.11 7.72 -1.09
C ILE A 99 -4.73 7.38 -2.45
N ASN A 100 -4.40 6.22 -3.00
CA ASN A 100 -4.99 5.68 -4.20
C ASN A 100 -5.86 4.46 -3.86
N GLU A 101 -7.17 4.66 -3.75
CA GLU A 101 -8.11 3.56 -3.56
C GLU A 101 -8.37 2.84 -4.89
N GLN A 102 -8.23 1.51 -4.86
CA GLN A 102 -8.46 0.65 -6.01
C GLN A 102 -9.72 -0.19 -5.81
N VAL A 103 -10.76 0.23 -6.51
CA VAL A 103 -12.05 -0.46 -6.60
C VAL A 103 -11.86 -1.83 -7.27
N ALA A 104 -12.67 -2.80 -6.82
CA ALA A 104 -12.70 -4.17 -7.31
C ALA A 104 -11.31 -4.82 -7.33
N ALA A 105 -10.54 -4.62 -6.25
CA ALA A 105 -9.25 -5.25 -6.04
C ALA A 105 -9.14 -5.84 -4.63
N GLY A 106 -8.29 -6.85 -4.48
CA GLY A 106 -7.88 -7.41 -3.20
C GLY A 106 -6.41 -7.12 -2.91
N HIS A 107 -5.86 -7.78 -1.88
CA HIS A 107 -4.51 -7.55 -1.38
C HIS A 107 -3.41 -7.53 -2.46
N ASN A 108 -3.48 -8.44 -3.43
CA ASN A 108 -2.51 -8.53 -4.53
C ASN A 108 -2.93 -7.62 -5.71
N LEU A 109 -2.93 -6.31 -5.48
CA LEU A 109 -3.36 -5.27 -6.43
C LEU A 109 -2.84 -5.45 -7.86
N SER A 110 -1.57 -5.84 -8.01
CA SER A 110 -0.88 -6.00 -9.29
C SER A 110 -1.19 -7.30 -10.04
N LEU A 111 -1.99 -8.20 -9.44
CA LEU A 111 -2.23 -9.55 -9.98
C LEU A 111 -3.71 -9.84 -10.29
N GLY A 112 -4.62 -8.93 -9.92
CA GLY A 112 -6.05 -9.09 -10.18
C GLY A 112 -6.47 -8.70 -11.60
N HIS A 113 -7.76 -8.89 -11.91
CA HIS A 113 -8.36 -8.43 -13.16
C HIS A 113 -8.26 -6.91 -13.37
N THR A 114 -8.16 -6.15 -12.28
CA THR A 114 -8.02 -4.68 -12.28
C THR A 114 -6.56 -4.21 -12.26
N ALA A 115 -5.57 -5.11 -12.34
CA ALA A 115 -4.15 -4.78 -12.25
C ALA A 115 -3.70 -3.72 -13.26
N ALA A 116 -4.19 -3.79 -14.51
CA ALA A 116 -3.88 -2.80 -15.53
C ALA A 116 -4.32 -1.38 -15.10
N ALA A 117 -5.52 -1.25 -14.54
CA ALA A 117 -6.02 0.03 -14.04
C ALA A 117 -5.19 0.53 -12.84
N TYR A 118 -4.81 -0.36 -11.91
CA TYR A 118 -3.91 -0.03 -10.82
C TYR A 118 -2.56 0.51 -11.32
N HIS A 119 -1.92 -0.17 -12.28
CA HIS A 119 -0.64 0.25 -12.83
C HIS A 119 -0.73 1.58 -13.58
N LEU A 120 -1.82 1.84 -14.31
CA LEU A 120 -2.03 3.13 -14.98
C LEU A 120 -2.13 4.28 -13.97
N LYS A 121 -2.77 4.09 -12.81
CA LYS A 121 -2.80 5.11 -11.75
C LYS A 121 -1.42 5.33 -11.13
N ALA A 122 -0.65 4.27 -10.91
CA ALA A 122 0.73 4.38 -10.45
C ALA A 122 1.61 5.16 -11.44
N PHE A 123 1.47 4.88 -12.74
CA PHE A 123 2.18 5.63 -13.79
C PHE A 123 1.72 7.09 -13.88
N SER A 124 0.42 7.35 -13.79
CA SER A 124 -0.10 8.73 -13.74
C SER A 124 0.54 9.53 -12.60
N PHE A 125 0.65 8.93 -11.41
CA PHE A 125 1.29 9.59 -10.28
C PHE A 125 2.78 9.88 -10.52
N VAL A 126 3.50 8.97 -11.16
CA VAL A 126 4.90 9.20 -11.54
C VAL A 126 5.01 10.36 -12.51
N GLU A 127 4.15 10.43 -13.53
CA GLU A 127 4.11 11.55 -14.48
C GLU A 127 3.80 12.88 -13.78
N GLU A 128 2.84 12.90 -12.84
CA GLU A 128 2.56 14.09 -12.02
C GLU A 128 3.79 14.54 -11.22
N CYS A 129 4.56 13.59 -10.67
CA CYS A 129 5.80 13.90 -9.95
C CYS A 129 6.87 14.50 -10.88
N ILE A 130 6.99 13.99 -12.11
CA ILE A 130 7.93 14.51 -13.11
C ILE A 130 7.54 15.94 -13.49
N VAL A 131 6.25 16.17 -13.80
CA VAL A 131 5.72 17.49 -14.16
C VAL A 131 5.93 18.49 -13.02
N ALA A 132 5.64 18.11 -11.77
CA ALA A 132 5.82 18.97 -10.60
C ALA A 132 7.30 19.33 -10.35
N ARG A 133 8.23 18.39 -10.61
CA ARG A 133 9.67 18.63 -10.51
C ARG A 133 10.16 19.60 -11.59
N GLU A 134 9.65 19.46 -12.81
CA GLU A 134 10.01 20.33 -13.94
C GLU A 134 9.33 21.71 -13.84
N ASN A 135 8.19 21.79 -13.15
CA ASN A 135 7.39 23.00 -13.00
C ASN A 135 7.04 23.27 -11.52
N PRO A 136 7.99 23.80 -10.71
CA PRO A 136 7.79 23.99 -9.27
C PRO A 136 6.57 24.85 -8.89
N ALA A 137 6.09 25.73 -9.78
CA ALA A 137 4.88 26.51 -9.56
C ALA A 137 3.59 25.66 -9.51
N VAL A 138 3.55 24.53 -10.23
CA VAL A 138 2.42 23.59 -10.23
C VAL A 138 2.35 22.81 -8.92
N ALA A 139 3.51 22.50 -8.32
CA ALA A 139 3.58 21.79 -7.05
C ALA A 139 2.92 22.57 -5.89
N ASN A 140 3.08 23.90 -5.87
CA ASN A 140 2.55 24.78 -4.84
C ASN A 140 1.04 25.05 -4.97
N ALA A 141 0.47 24.95 -6.17
CA ALA A 141 -0.95 25.20 -6.40
C ALA A 141 -1.85 24.11 -5.81
N THR A 142 -1.37 22.87 -5.75
CA THR A 142 -2.08 21.75 -5.09
C THR A 142 -2.28 21.97 -3.59
N THR A 143 -1.36 22.67 -2.92
CA THR A 143 -1.43 22.92 -1.47
C THR A 143 -2.43 24.03 -1.13
N ASP A 144 -2.58 25.04 -1.99
CA ASP A 144 -3.52 26.15 -1.78
C ASP A 144 -4.98 25.73 -2.04
N ALA A 145 -5.22 24.84 -3.01
CA ALA A 145 -6.57 24.36 -3.32
C ALA A 145 -7.19 23.51 -2.18
N ASP A 146 -6.37 22.79 -1.42
CA ASP A 146 -6.82 21.99 -0.27
C ASP A 146 -7.10 22.86 0.99
N LEU A 147 -6.57 24.09 1.05
CA LEU A 147 -6.78 25.02 2.15
C LEU A 147 -8.04 25.89 1.98
N GLU A 148 -8.48 26.16 0.75
CA GLU A 148 -9.69 26.97 0.48
C GLU A 148 -11.01 26.17 0.55
N ALA A 149 -10.95 24.83 0.70
CA ALA A 149 -12.13 23.97 0.81
C ALA A 149 -12.54 23.64 2.26
N GLY A 150 -11.97 24.31 3.27
CA GLY A 150 -12.22 24.11 4.71
C GLY A 150 -13.19 25.08 5.34
#